data_AF-A0A1B6MGZ8-F1
#
_entry.id   AF-A0A1B6MGZ8-F1
#
_cell.length_a   1.000
_cell.length_b   1.000
_cell.length_c   1.000
_cell.angle_alpha   90.00
_cell.angle_beta   90.00
_cell.angle_gamma   90.00
#
_symmetry.space_group_name_H-M   'P 1'
#
loop_
_entity.id
_entity.type
_entity.pdbx_description
1 polymer ?
#
loop_
_entity_poly.entity_id
_entity_poly.type
_entity_poly.pdbx_seq_one_letter_code
_entity_poly.pdbx_strand_id
1 'polypeptide(L)'
;KACDLKPVHKECQTDGLLIEGAHGWTPTMYIRLVQDFGLETEVAKHLSDSYGDRAFAVAKLAALTGKRWPIIGKKVHPEFPYIDAEIRYGVREYAMSAIDMIARRLRLSFLNVQAAQEALPMVIDIMAEELKWSADEKKNQYDRAVEFLQNEMGQMVNRASRDKIPINLTKEEIQLYIKRFSIIDKESKGYVSINDIRRGLKHFGEADVPGEELHEILKEIDTNMNGQVELDEYLQMMSAIKSGHVAYSRFAKMAEMEHEQHEKDVLKKKISVERSGGGL
;
A
#
# COMPACT_ATOMS: atom_id res chain seq x y z
N LYS A 1 45.06 -22.27 19.57
CA LYS A 1 44.48 -21.73 20.82
C LYS A 1 44.65 -20.21 20.76
N ALA A 2 43.59 -19.45 20.52
CA ALA A 2 43.69 -18.00 20.40
C ALA A 2 43.83 -17.39 21.80
N CYS A 3 45.00 -16.78 22.07
CA CYS A 3 45.22 -15.80 23.13
C CYS A 3 45.12 -16.22 24.61
N ASP A 4 45.25 -17.51 24.98
CA ASP A 4 45.29 -17.99 26.39
C ASP A 4 44.15 -17.47 27.31
N LEU A 5 43.01 -17.10 26.72
CA LEU A 5 41.85 -16.62 27.46
C LEU A 5 41.22 -17.77 28.27
N LYS A 6 41.08 -17.55 29.58
CA LYS A 6 40.40 -18.47 30.50
C LYS A 6 38.96 -17.98 30.70
N PRO A 7 37.93 -18.68 30.18
CA PRO A 7 36.56 -18.26 30.36
C PRO A 7 36.18 -18.37 31.85
N VAL A 8 35.45 -17.38 32.35
CA VAL A 8 34.98 -17.33 33.75
C VAL A 8 34.03 -18.50 34.04
N HIS A 9 33.22 -18.90 33.05
CA HIS A 9 32.31 -20.03 33.13
C HIS A 9 32.71 -21.11 32.12
N LYS A 10 32.60 -22.38 32.54
CA LYS A 10 32.92 -23.53 31.68
C LYS A 10 31.81 -23.83 30.66
N GLU A 11 30.58 -23.42 30.96
CA GLU A 11 29.38 -23.68 30.17
C GLU A 11 28.72 -22.38 29.73
N CYS A 12 28.01 -22.42 28.60
CA CYS A 12 27.28 -21.27 28.08
C CYS A 12 26.21 -20.80 29.09
N GLN A 13 26.15 -19.50 29.36
CA GLN A 13 25.20 -18.91 30.33
C GLN A 13 23.97 -18.28 29.65
N THR A 14 23.81 -18.44 28.34
CA THR A 14 22.76 -17.73 27.57
C THR A 14 21.37 -18.35 27.69
N ASP A 15 21.25 -19.60 28.16
CA ASP A 15 20.02 -20.40 28.14
C ASP A 15 18.88 -19.90 29.05
N GLY A 16 19.12 -18.87 29.86
CA GLY A 16 18.08 -18.21 30.67
C GLY A 16 18.12 -16.69 30.60
N LEU A 17 18.97 -16.13 29.72
CA LEU A 17 19.12 -14.69 29.60
C LEU A 17 18.00 -14.13 28.72
N LEU A 18 17.06 -13.43 29.35
CA LEU A 18 16.03 -12.72 28.61
C LEU A 18 16.65 -11.58 27.81
N ILE A 19 16.25 -11.48 26.55
CA ILE A 19 16.59 -10.34 25.71
C ILE A 19 15.90 -9.07 26.22
N GLU A 20 16.45 -7.93 25.83
CA GLU A 20 15.85 -6.64 26.12
C GLU A 20 14.43 -6.57 25.55
N GLY A 21 13.47 -6.03 26.30
CA GLY A 21 12.04 -6.07 25.94
C GLY A 21 11.26 -7.21 26.61
N ALA A 22 11.91 -8.32 26.96
CA ALA A 22 11.18 -9.54 27.37
C ALA A 22 10.83 -9.63 28.86
N HIS A 23 11.41 -8.80 29.74
CA HIS A 23 11.34 -9.03 31.19
C HIS A 23 9.96 -8.73 31.77
N GLY A 24 9.29 -7.68 31.29
CA GLY A 24 7.99 -7.25 31.79
C GLY A 24 6.81 -7.54 30.87
N TRP A 25 7.02 -8.14 29.69
CA TRP A 25 5.99 -8.27 28.66
C TRP A 25 4.83 -9.18 29.08
N THR A 26 3.61 -8.74 28.78
CA THR A 26 2.40 -9.56 28.91
C THR A 26 1.44 -9.26 27.75
N PRO A 27 0.61 -10.22 27.30
CA PRO A 27 -0.34 -10.00 26.19
C PRO A 27 -1.35 -8.87 26.43
N THR A 28 -1.57 -8.48 27.69
CA THR A 28 -2.51 -7.43 28.09
C THR A 28 -1.81 -6.10 28.41
N MET A 29 -0.49 -6.01 28.26
CA MET A 29 0.30 -4.81 28.55
C MET A 29 -0.18 -3.60 27.74
N TYR A 30 -0.59 -3.79 26.49
CA TYR A 30 -1.09 -2.70 25.63
C TYR A 30 -2.27 -1.94 26.25
N ILE A 31 -3.07 -2.57 27.12
CA ILE A 31 -4.18 -1.91 27.82
C ILE A 31 -3.66 -0.77 28.70
N ARG A 32 -2.53 -0.98 29.39
CA ARG A 32 -1.88 0.06 30.19
C ARG A 32 -1.30 1.16 29.32
N LEU A 33 -0.71 0.82 28.17
CA LEU A 33 -0.24 1.84 27.21
C LEU A 33 -1.39 2.73 26.72
N VAL A 34 -2.57 2.17 26.46
CA VAL A 34 -3.76 2.95 26.09
C VAL A 34 -4.23 3.83 27.24
N GLN A 35 -4.32 3.29 28.46
CA GLN A 35 -4.85 3.99 29.63
C GLN A 35 -3.92 5.09 30.16
N ASP A 36 -2.63 4.81 30.26
CA ASP A 36 -1.66 5.70 30.91
C ASP A 36 -1.18 6.80 29.95
N PHE A 37 -1.10 6.50 28.64
CA PHE A 37 -0.55 7.41 27.64
C PHE A 37 -1.58 7.97 26.65
N GLY A 38 -2.78 7.38 26.58
CA GLY A 38 -3.80 7.80 25.62
C GLY A 38 -3.44 7.47 24.17
N LEU A 39 -2.72 6.37 23.95
CA LEU A 39 -2.37 5.86 22.63
C LEU A 39 -3.57 5.19 21.96
N GLU A 40 -3.58 5.20 20.62
CA GLU A 40 -4.54 4.42 19.84
C GLU A 40 -4.31 2.92 20.06
N THR A 41 -5.39 2.13 20.12
CA THR A 41 -5.34 0.70 20.47
C THR A 41 -4.42 -0.10 19.55
N GLU A 42 -4.45 0.16 18.23
CA GLU A 42 -3.60 -0.55 17.27
C GLU A 42 -2.11 -0.23 17.46
N VAL A 43 -1.79 1.05 17.69
CA VAL A 43 -0.43 1.51 17.99
C VAL A 43 0.06 0.89 19.30
N ALA A 44 -0.76 0.89 20.35
CA ALA A 44 -0.40 0.33 21.64
C ALA A 44 -0.11 -1.18 21.56
N LYS A 45 -0.90 -1.94 20.78
CA LYS A 45 -0.65 -3.36 20.51
C LYS A 45 0.66 -3.55 19.76
N HIS A 46 0.85 -2.82 18.66
CA HIS A 46 2.09 -2.85 17.87
C HIS A 46 3.33 -2.59 18.72
N LEU A 47 3.30 -1.54 19.56
CA LEU A 47 4.42 -1.22 20.45
C LEU A 47 4.68 -2.34 21.47
N SER A 48 3.61 -2.87 22.08
CA SER A 48 3.72 -3.98 23.03
C SER A 48 4.33 -5.22 22.40
N ASP A 49 3.92 -5.57 21.18
CA ASP A 49 4.40 -6.76 20.47
C ASP A 49 5.83 -6.58 19.92
N SER A 50 6.20 -5.36 19.52
CA SER A 50 7.51 -5.07 18.92
C SER A 50 8.59 -4.77 19.95
N TYR A 51 8.28 -3.99 20.99
CA TYR A 51 9.25 -3.50 21.96
C TYR A 51 9.13 -4.14 23.34
N GLY A 52 8.08 -4.95 23.56
CA GLY A 52 7.89 -5.61 24.84
C GLY A 52 7.71 -4.60 25.99
N ASP A 53 8.41 -4.82 27.10
CA ASP A 53 8.43 -3.89 28.24
C ASP A 53 9.02 -2.51 27.93
N ARG A 54 9.82 -2.38 26.86
CA ARG A 54 10.36 -1.10 26.40
C ARG A 54 9.30 -0.22 25.74
N ALA A 55 8.13 -0.76 25.41
CA ALA A 55 7.02 0.01 24.85
C ALA A 55 6.65 1.23 25.71
N PHE A 56 6.77 1.13 27.05
CA PHE A 56 6.56 2.26 27.95
C PHE A 56 7.62 3.36 27.81
N ALA A 57 8.88 2.97 27.56
CA ALA A 57 9.95 3.92 27.32
C ALA A 57 9.78 4.61 25.95
N VAL A 58 9.34 3.85 24.94
CA VAL A 58 9.00 4.39 23.61
C VAL A 58 7.83 5.37 23.72
N ALA A 59 6.73 4.99 24.38
CA ALA A 59 5.54 5.83 24.53
C ALA A 59 5.83 7.19 25.19
N LYS A 60 6.78 7.25 26.13
CA LYS A 60 7.22 8.50 26.78
C LYS A 60 7.88 9.50 25.82
N LEU A 61 8.37 9.05 24.67
CA LEU A 61 9.00 9.90 23.66
C LEU A 61 8.01 10.43 22.63
N ALA A 62 6.75 9.98 22.67
CA ALA A 62 5.74 10.37 21.69
C ALA A 62 5.33 11.84 21.84
N ALA A 63 5.24 12.55 20.72
CA ALA A 63 4.70 13.90 20.71
C ALA A 63 3.18 13.91 20.92
N LEU A 64 2.67 15.03 21.43
CA LEU A 64 1.24 15.31 21.53
C LEU A 64 0.65 15.47 20.12
N THR A 65 -0.49 14.84 19.86
CA THR A 65 -1.15 14.91 18.54
C THR A 65 -1.99 16.17 18.37
N GLY A 66 -2.34 16.85 19.47
CA GLY A 66 -3.30 17.97 19.49
C GLY A 66 -4.77 17.54 19.32
N LYS A 67 -5.06 16.24 19.26
CA LYS A 67 -6.43 15.69 19.18
C LYS A 67 -6.95 15.33 20.57
N ARG A 68 -8.28 15.22 20.71
CA ARG A 68 -8.89 14.66 21.93
C ARG A 68 -8.52 13.19 22.13
N TRP A 69 -8.39 12.47 21.02
CA TRP A 69 -7.96 11.08 20.97
C TRP A 69 -7.37 10.77 19.58
N PRO A 70 -6.28 10.00 19.46
CA PRO A 70 -5.33 9.64 20.53
C PRO A 70 -4.61 10.90 21.06
N ILE A 71 -4.18 10.90 22.34
CA ILE A 71 -3.56 12.07 23.00
C ILE A 71 -2.11 12.27 22.52
N ILE A 72 -1.36 11.18 22.42
CA ILE A 72 0.03 11.15 21.97
C ILE A 72 0.23 10.13 20.85
N GLY A 73 1.38 10.18 20.19
CA GLY A 73 1.77 9.21 19.16
C GLY A 73 1.26 9.65 17.79
N LYS A 74 1.98 10.58 17.17
CA LYS A 74 1.66 11.01 15.82
C LYS A 74 2.09 9.90 14.87
N LYS A 75 1.11 9.28 14.20
CA LYS A 75 1.39 8.26 13.18
C LYS A 75 2.27 8.85 12.06
N VAL A 76 3.28 8.09 11.66
CA VAL A 76 4.19 8.43 10.54
C VAL A 76 3.43 8.33 9.22
N HIS A 77 2.59 7.31 9.08
CA HIS A 77 1.67 7.11 7.97
C HIS A 77 0.28 6.72 8.51
N PRO A 78 -0.84 7.23 7.95
CA PRO A 78 -2.18 6.98 8.49
C PRO A 78 -2.57 5.50 8.59
N GLU A 79 -2.14 4.69 7.62
CA GLU A 79 -2.51 3.28 7.48
C GLU A 79 -1.70 2.32 8.36
N PHE A 80 -0.55 2.75 8.90
CA PHE A 80 0.36 1.87 9.64
C PHE A 80 0.49 2.32 11.10
N PRO A 81 0.68 1.38 12.04
CA PRO A 81 0.72 1.69 13.48
C PRO A 81 2.07 2.28 13.94
N TYR A 82 2.87 2.85 13.03
CA TYR A 82 4.16 3.44 13.33
C TYR A 82 4.00 4.88 13.80
N ILE A 83 4.66 5.25 14.90
CA ILE A 83 4.59 6.62 15.45
C ILE A 83 5.96 7.32 15.49
N ASP A 84 5.91 8.64 15.62
CA ASP A 84 7.09 9.51 15.79
C ASP A 84 8.03 9.05 16.92
N ALA A 85 7.48 8.49 17.99
CA ALA A 85 8.23 7.98 19.13
C ALA A 85 9.18 6.83 18.76
N GLU A 86 8.77 5.94 17.84
CA GLU A 86 9.60 4.81 17.40
C GLU A 86 10.82 5.29 16.62
N ILE A 87 10.69 6.38 15.88
CA ILE A 87 11.82 6.98 15.16
C ILE A 87 12.83 7.55 16.16
N ARG A 88 12.36 8.32 17.15
CA ARG A 88 13.21 8.86 18.23
C ARG A 88 13.89 7.74 19.01
N TYR A 89 13.14 6.67 19.33
CA TYR A 89 13.67 5.51 20.04
C TYR A 89 14.70 4.75 19.19
N GLY A 90 14.41 4.53 17.90
CA GLY A 90 15.32 3.84 16.98
C GLY A 90 16.65 4.58 16.79
N VAL A 91 16.66 5.92 16.82
CA VAL A 91 17.91 6.71 16.85
C VAL A 91 18.75 6.40 18.10
N ARG A 92 18.11 6.24 19.26
CA ARG A 92 18.79 5.81 20.50
C ARG A 92 19.31 4.37 20.40
N GLU A 93 18.67 3.54 19.59
CA GLU A 93 19.15 2.20 19.21
C GLU A 93 20.10 2.23 18.00
N TYR A 94 20.82 3.34 17.78
CA TYR A 94 21.86 3.50 16.76
C TYR A 94 21.38 3.36 15.31
N ALA A 95 20.10 3.66 15.03
CA ALA A 95 19.67 3.91 13.65
C ALA A 95 20.21 5.27 13.18
N MET A 96 21.28 5.26 12.40
CA MET A 96 22.02 6.46 12.00
C MET A 96 21.74 6.91 10.57
N SER A 97 20.93 6.16 9.81
CA SER A 97 20.49 6.53 8.47
C SER A 97 18.98 6.37 8.29
N ALA A 98 18.41 7.13 7.34
CA ALA A 98 16.98 7.01 7.01
C ALA A 98 16.61 5.59 6.56
N ILE A 99 17.53 4.91 5.86
CA ILE A 99 17.38 3.52 5.41
C ILE A 99 17.28 2.57 6.61
N ASP A 100 18.13 2.72 7.62
CA ASP A 100 18.07 1.88 8.83
C ASP A 100 16.71 1.96 9.51
N MET A 101 16.13 3.16 9.53
CA MET A 101 14.82 3.41 10.12
C MET A 101 13.70 2.74 9.33
N ILE A 102 13.57 3.05 8.04
CA ILE A 102 12.45 2.56 7.21
C ILE A 102 12.54 1.07 6.91
N ALA A 103 13.75 0.51 6.80
CA ALA A 103 13.97 -0.87 6.40
C ALA A 103 14.10 -1.83 7.59
N ARG A 104 14.79 -1.45 8.67
CA ARG A 104 15.09 -2.38 9.77
C ARG A 104 14.26 -2.15 11.03
N ARG A 105 14.03 -0.90 11.41
CA ARG A 105 13.27 -0.55 12.63
C ARG A 105 11.77 -0.60 12.37
N LEU A 106 11.29 0.16 11.40
CA LEU A 106 9.86 0.18 11.03
C LEU A 106 9.52 -0.99 10.10
N ARG A 107 10.43 -1.35 9.18
CA ARG A 107 10.20 -2.31 8.07
C ARG A 107 9.09 -1.89 7.10
N LEU A 108 8.72 -0.61 7.11
CA LEU A 108 7.67 -0.06 6.24
C LEU A 108 8.02 -0.25 4.76
N SER A 109 9.30 -0.20 4.39
CA SER A 109 9.74 -0.43 3.01
C SER A 109 9.41 -1.82 2.46
N PHE A 110 9.35 -2.84 3.33
CA PHE A 110 9.00 -4.21 2.94
C PHE A 110 7.48 -4.44 2.89
N LEU A 111 6.72 -3.69 3.71
CA LEU A 111 5.27 -3.78 3.76
C LEU A 111 4.62 -3.03 2.59
N ASN A 112 5.04 -1.78 2.38
CA ASN A 112 4.51 -0.93 1.32
C ASN A 112 5.54 0.15 0.96
N VAL A 113 6.13 0.02 -0.24
CA VAL A 113 7.15 0.93 -0.75
C VAL A 113 6.62 2.35 -0.94
N GLN A 114 5.36 2.50 -1.37
CA GLN A 114 4.74 3.81 -1.59
C GLN A 114 4.51 4.53 -0.27
N ALA A 115 3.93 3.83 0.72
CA ALA A 115 3.77 4.38 2.06
C ALA A 115 5.12 4.73 2.72
N ALA A 116 6.17 3.94 2.47
CA ALA A 116 7.52 4.24 2.91
C ALA A 116 8.08 5.52 2.28
N GLN A 117 7.81 5.76 1.00
CA GLN A 117 8.22 6.98 0.31
C GLN A 117 7.48 8.22 0.84
N GLU A 118 6.19 8.12 1.13
CA GLU A 118 5.38 9.21 1.69
C GLU A 118 5.74 9.52 3.14
N ALA A 119 6.11 8.50 3.92
CA ALA A 119 6.59 8.64 5.30
C ALA A 119 8.00 9.27 5.39
N LEU A 120 8.80 9.17 4.33
CA LEU A 120 10.23 9.49 4.34
C LEU A 120 10.56 10.93 4.78
N PRO A 121 9.87 11.99 4.31
CA PRO A 121 10.14 13.35 4.78
C PRO A 121 9.95 13.50 6.29
N MET A 122 8.88 12.92 6.85
CA MET A 122 8.62 12.99 8.29
C MET A 122 9.67 12.24 9.08
N VAL A 123 10.09 11.05 8.60
CA VAL A 123 11.16 10.27 9.24
C VAL A 123 12.46 11.05 9.28
N ILE A 124 12.88 11.65 8.17
CA ILE A 124 14.12 12.41 8.06
C ILE A 124 14.08 13.66 8.92
N ASP A 125 12.95 14.35 8.99
CA ASP A 125 12.81 15.53 9.85
C ASP A 125 12.99 15.17 11.33
N ILE A 126 12.35 14.11 11.80
CA ILE A 126 12.51 13.64 13.20
C ILE A 126 13.94 13.18 13.46
N MET A 127 14.53 12.39 12.55
CA MET A 127 15.93 11.94 12.70
C MET A 127 16.91 13.11 12.70
N ALA A 128 16.67 14.12 11.88
CA ALA A 128 17.51 15.31 11.82
C ALA A 128 17.43 16.17 13.08
N GLU A 129 16.28 16.23 13.74
CA GLU A 129 16.15 16.87 15.05
C GLU A 129 16.99 16.15 16.10
N GLU A 130 16.94 14.82 16.14
CA GLU A 130 17.65 14.01 17.14
C GLU A 130 19.17 13.95 16.86
N LEU A 131 19.59 13.82 15.60
CA LEU A 131 20.99 13.69 15.17
C LEU A 131 21.64 15.02 14.77
N LYS A 132 20.87 16.12 14.77
CA LYS A 132 21.31 17.47 14.38
C LYS A 132 21.87 17.53 12.96
N TRP A 133 21.16 16.96 12.00
CA TRP A 133 21.56 17.00 10.59
C TRP A 133 21.42 18.40 9.98
N SER A 134 22.34 18.74 9.08
CA SER A 134 22.23 19.92 8.23
C SER A 134 21.19 19.72 7.13
N ALA A 135 20.78 20.81 6.48
CA ALA A 135 19.88 20.72 5.32
C ALA A 135 20.47 19.87 4.19
N ASP A 136 21.78 19.94 3.98
CA ASP A 136 22.49 19.13 2.99
C ASP A 136 22.45 17.64 3.35
N GLU A 137 22.64 17.31 4.64
CA GLU A 137 22.59 15.91 5.08
C GLU A 137 21.17 15.35 5.02
N LYS A 138 20.14 16.15 5.34
CA LYS A 138 18.73 15.74 5.14
C LYS A 138 18.49 15.35 3.68
N LYS A 139 18.98 16.17 2.74
CA LYS A 139 18.83 15.91 1.31
C LYS A 139 19.59 14.65 0.88
N ASN A 140 20.84 14.49 1.33
CA ASN A 140 21.65 13.31 1.06
C ASN A 140 20.97 12.01 1.58
N GLN A 141 20.39 12.05 2.78
CA GLN A 141 19.65 10.93 3.36
C GLN A 141 18.36 10.63 2.57
N TYR A 142 17.66 11.67 2.12
CA TYR A 142 16.47 11.53 1.28
C TYR A 142 16.81 10.86 -0.06
N ASP A 143 17.80 11.39 -0.78
CA ASP A 143 18.21 10.90 -2.09
C ASP A 143 18.64 9.42 -2.01
N ARG A 144 19.44 9.06 -1.00
CA ARG A 144 19.87 7.66 -0.76
C ARG A 144 18.70 6.74 -0.42
N ALA A 145 17.77 7.19 0.41
CA ALA A 145 16.62 6.38 0.77
C ALA A 145 15.66 6.18 -0.41
N VAL A 146 15.47 7.19 -1.26
CA VAL A 146 14.70 7.05 -2.50
C VAL A 146 15.38 6.08 -3.45
N GLU A 147 16.70 6.18 -3.64
CA GLU A 147 17.47 5.24 -4.46
C GLU A 147 17.33 3.79 -3.95
N PHE A 148 17.44 3.59 -2.63
CA PHE A 148 17.21 2.30 -1.98
C PHE A 148 15.80 1.74 -2.26
N LEU A 149 14.76 2.56 -2.10
CA LEU A 149 13.38 2.14 -2.37
C LEU A 149 13.19 1.76 -3.84
N GLN A 150 13.77 2.54 -4.75
CA GLN A 150 13.66 2.33 -6.19
C GLN A 150 14.37 1.07 -6.67
N ASN A 151 15.62 0.89 -6.27
CA ASN A 151 16.50 -0.14 -6.78
C ASN A 151 16.41 -1.46 -6.00
N GLU A 152 16.39 -1.38 -4.67
CA GLU A 152 16.51 -2.56 -3.80
C GLU A 152 15.14 -3.11 -3.38
N MET A 153 14.16 -2.22 -3.16
CA MET A 153 12.83 -2.62 -2.67
C MET A 153 11.80 -2.87 -3.77
N GLY A 154 12.25 -2.96 -5.02
CA GLY A 154 11.41 -3.39 -6.13
C GLY A 154 10.36 -2.36 -6.58
N GLN A 155 10.47 -1.08 -6.20
CA GLN A 155 9.59 -0.04 -6.76
C GLN A 155 9.70 0.00 -8.29
N MET A 156 10.93 -0.11 -8.80
CA MET A 156 11.19 -0.22 -10.23
C MET A 156 10.90 -1.61 -10.77
N VAL A 157 10.90 -2.67 -9.96
CA VAL A 157 10.51 -4.01 -10.44
C VAL A 157 9.00 -4.09 -10.63
N ASN A 158 8.20 -3.42 -9.78
CA ASN A 158 6.76 -3.26 -9.99
C ASN A 158 6.46 -2.40 -11.21
N ARG A 159 7.19 -1.30 -11.45
CA ARG A 159 7.04 -0.51 -12.69
C ARG A 159 7.58 -1.20 -13.94
N ALA A 160 8.78 -1.75 -13.91
CA ALA A 160 9.41 -2.39 -15.07
C ALA A 160 8.79 -3.74 -15.43
N SER A 161 8.19 -4.46 -14.47
CA SER A 161 7.37 -5.65 -14.77
C SER A 161 5.99 -5.27 -15.33
N ARG A 162 5.50 -4.05 -15.07
CA ARG A 162 4.28 -3.49 -15.68
C ARG A 162 4.53 -2.92 -17.07
N ASP A 163 5.59 -2.13 -17.22
CA ASP A 163 6.03 -1.55 -18.50
C ASP A 163 6.57 -2.60 -19.49
N LYS A 164 6.88 -3.81 -19.03
CA LYS A 164 7.35 -4.95 -19.85
C LYS A 164 6.51 -6.21 -19.73
N ILE A 165 5.19 -6.10 -19.61
CA ILE A 165 4.39 -7.07 -20.36
C ILE A 165 4.43 -6.52 -21.79
N PRO A 166 5.26 -7.06 -22.72
CA PRO A 166 5.11 -6.67 -24.11
C PRO A 166 3.65 -6.90 -24.47
N ILE A 167 2.94 -5.81 -24.80
CA ILE A 167 1.55 -5.86 -25.19
C ILE A 167 1.51 -6.69 -26.48
N ASN A 168 1.31 -8.00 -26.34
CA ASN A 168 1.27 -8.93 -27.46
C ASN A 168 -0.15 -8.96 -28.02
N LEU A 169 -0.62 -7.77 -28.37
CA LEU A 169 -1.93 -7.52 -28.93
C LEU A 169 -1.76 -7.07 -30.38
N THR A 170 -2.60 -7.59 -31.27
CA THR A 170 -2.67 -7.09 -32.63
C THR A 170 -3.30 -5.69 -32.63
N LYS A 171 -3.14 -4.95 -33.74
CA LYS A 171 -3.72 -3.61 -33.85
C LYS A 171 -5.25 -3.64 -33.71
N GLU A 172 -5.88 -4.70 -34.17
CA GLU A 172 -7.32 -4.91 -34.09
C GLU A 172 -7.77 -5.14 -32.64
N GLU A 173 -7.01 -5.90 -31.85
CA GLU A 173 -7.30 -6.15 -30.44
C GLU A 173 -7.11 -4.89 -29.59
N ILE A 174 -6.06 -4.11 -29.87
CA ILE A 174 -5.83 -2.82 -29.21
C ILE A 174 -7.02 -1.89 -29.47
N GLN A 175 -7.49 -1.79 -30.73
CA GLN A 175 -8.66 -0.98 -31.07
C GLN A 175 -9.94 -1.47 -30.38
N LEU A 176 -10.12 -2.79 -30.30
CA LEU A 176 -11.25 -3.39 -29.58
C LEU A 176 -11.23 -2.99 -28.10
N TYR A 177 -10.08 -3.12 -27.43
CA TYR A 177 -9.96 -2.77 -26.02
C TYR A 177 -10.13 -1.28 -25.77
N ILE A 178 -9.56 -0.40 -26.61
CA ILE A 178 -9.79 1.05 -26.53
C ILE A 178 -11.29 1.37 -26.65
N LYS A 179 -12.00 0.69 -27.57
CA LYS A 179 -13.45 0.85 -27.72
C LYS A 179 -14.21 0.40 -26.47
N ARG A 180 -13.84 -0.74 -25.86
CA ARG A 180 -14.43 -1.21 -24.59
C ARG A 180 -14.19 -0.21 -23.46
N PHE A 181 -12.96 0.29 -23.32
CA PHE A 181 -12.60 1.29 -22.31
C PHE A 181 -13.42 2.57 -22.44
N SER A 182 -13.59 3.05 -23.68
CA SER A 182 -14.37 4.27 -23.97
C SER A 182 -15.87 4.13 -23.68
N ILE A 183 -16.41 2.90 -23.67
CA ILE A 183 -17.81 2.65 -23.31
C ILE A 183 -18.02 2.77 -21.79
N ILE A 184 -17.04 2.30 -21.01
CA ILE A 184 -17.05 2.36 -19.54
C ILE A 184 -16.82 3.82 -19.09
N ASP A 185 -15.85 4.50 -19.70
CA ASP A 185 -15.57 5.92 -19.48
C ASP A 185 -16.53 6.83 -20.25
N LYS A 186 -17.81 6.81 -19.86
CA LYS A 186 -18.87 7.63 -20.47
C LYS A 186 -18.58 9.13 -20.45
N GLU A 187 -17.80 9.60 -19.48
CA GLU A 187 -17.45 11.01 -19.32
C GLU A 187 -16.19 11.38 -20.10
N SER A 188 -15.55 10.43 -20.81
CA SER A 188 -14.32 10.64 -21.60
C SER A 188 -13.22 11.32 -20.78
N LYS A 189 -13.09 10.91 -19.52
CA LYS A 189 -12.09 11.41 -18.57
C LYS A 189 -10.67 10.92 -18.90
N GLY A 190 -10.57 9.82 -19.66
CA GLY A 190 -9.32 9.12 -19.93
C GLY A 190 -8.95 8.08 -18.87
N TYR A 191 -9.80 7.91 -17.85
CA TYR A 191 -9.62 6.95 -16.75
C TYR A 191 -10.98 6.43 -16.28
N VAL A 192 -10.98 5.22 -15.71
CA VAL A 192 -12.16 4.58 -15.13
C VAL A 192 -12.07 4.65 -13.60
N SER A 193 -13.05 5.29 -12.96
CA SER A 193 -13.14 5.41 -11.51
C SER A 193 -13.99 4.31 -10.87
N ILE A 194 -13.90 4.16 -9.55
CA ILE A 194 -14.80 3.28 -8.75
C ILE A 194 -16.28 3.53 -9.07
N ASN A 195 -16.65 4.79 -9.29
CA ASN A 195 -18.03 5.14 -9.65
C ASN A 195 -18.44 4.59 -11.01
N ASP A 196 -17.52 4.54 -11.96
CA ASP A 196 -17.76 4.02 -13.30
C ASP A 196 -17.91 2.48 -13.26
N ILE A 197 -17.07 1.79 -12.48
CA ILE A 197 -17.18 0.35 -12.19
C ILE A 197 -18.53 0.02 -11.53
N ARG A 198 -18.88 0.76 -10.48
CA ARG A 198 -20.16 0.61 -9.76
C ARG A 198 -21.35 0.73 -10.69
N ARG A 199 -21.33 1.69 -11.61
CA ARG A 199 -22.43 1.88 -12.58
C ARG A 199 -22.51 0.71 -13.57
N GLY A 200 -21.38 0.23 -14.08
CA GLY A 200 -21.40 -0.88 -15.04
C GLY A 200 -21.85 -2.20 -14.42
N LEU A 201 -21.47 -2.48 -13.16
CA LEU A 201 -21.98 -3.66 -12.43
C LEU A 201 -23.48 -3.55 -12.13
N LYS A 202 -23.96 -2.35 -11.76
CA LYS A 202 -25.39 -2.11 -11.49
C LYS A 202 -26.28 -2.32 -12.71
N HIS A 203 -25.78 -2.08 -13.92
CA HIS A 203 -26.52 -2.37 -15.15
C HIS A 203 -26.74 -3.88 -15.40
N PHE A 204 -25.95 -4.75 -14.77
CA PHE A 204 -25.97 -6.18 -15.01
C PHE A 204 -26.80 -6.99 -13.99
N GLY A 205 -27.49 -6.31 -13.06
CA GLY A 205 -28.44 -6.96 -12.15
C GLY A 205 -27.83 -7.54 -10.87
N GLU A 206 -26.55 -7.29 -10.60
CA GLU A 206 -26.03 -7.40 -9.24
C GLU A 206 -26.61 -6.26 -8.40
N ALA A 207 -27.20 -6.62 -7.25
CA ALA A 207 -27.62 -5.65 -6.23
C ALA A 207 -26.43 -4.77 -5.82
N ASP A 208 -26.68 -3.65 -5.13
CA ASP A 208 -25.65 -2.67 -4.74
C ASP A 208 -24.38 -3.38 -4.22
N VAL A 209 -23.37 -3.44 -5.09
CA VAL A 209 -22.09 -4.10 -4.78
C VAL A 209 -21.45 -3.30 -3.64
N PRO A 210 -21.07 -3.94 -2.53
CA PRO A 210 -20.47 -3.26 -1.40
C PRO A 210 -19.18 -2.55 -1.84
N GLY A 211 -18.91 -1.39 -1.22
CA GLY A 211 -17.75 -0.56 -1.58
C GLY A 211 -16.41 -1.28 -1.46
N GLU A 212 -16.33 -2.28 -0.57
CA GLU A 212 -15.15 -3.11 -0.36
C GLU A 212 -14.86 -4.01 -1.58
N GLU A 213 -15.88 -4.68 -2.13
CA GLU A 213 -15.74 -5.49 -3.36
C GLU A 213 -15.38 -4.63 -4.59
N LEU A 214 -15.95 -3.43 -4.70
CA LEU A 214 -15.57 -2.48 -5.75
C LEU A 214 -14.10 -2.07 -5.63
N HIS A 215 -13.61 -1.91 -4.41
CA HIS A 215 -12.22 -1.56 -4.15
C HIS A 215 -11.29 -2.73 -4.46
N GLU A 216 -11.70 -3.97 -4.20
CA GLU A 216 -10.95 -5.15 -4.64
C GLU A 216 -10.87 -5.25 -6.17
N ILE A 217 -11.97 -5.03 -6.90
CA ILE A 217 -11.98 -5.03 -8.37
C ILE A 217 -11.06 -3.94 -8.91
N LEU A 218 -11.10 -2.75 -8.30
CA LEU A 218 -10.20 -1.67 -8.67
C LEU A 218 -8.75 -2.09 -8.41
N LYS A 219 -8.43 -2.63 -7.22
CA LYS A 219 -7.09 -3.06 -6.81
C LYS A 219 -6.50 -4.18 -7.69
N GLU A 220 -7.33 -4.97 -8.37
CA GLU A 220 -6.87 -5.96 -9.35
C GLU A 220 -6.14 -5.31 -10.55
N ILE A 221 -6.44 -4.04 -10.85
CA ILE A 221 -5.94 -3.34 -12.06
C ILE A 221 -5.22 -2.04 -11.73
N ASP A 222 -5.75 -1.27 -10.78
CA ASP A 222 -5.19 0.01 -10.33
C ASP A 222 -3.82 -0.27 -9.75
N THR A 223 -2.87 0.02 -10.61
CA THR A 223 -1.54 -0.51 -10.54
C THR A 223 -0.72 0.55 -9.78
N ASN A 224 -0.93 1.81 -10.13
CA ASN A 224 -0.31 2.97 -9.50
C ASN A 224 -0.99 3.41 -8.17
N MET A 225 -2.07 2.74 -7.76
CA MET A 225 -2.87 3.02 -6.56
C MET A 225 -3.40 4.46 -6.51
N ASN A 226 -3.72 5.03 -7.67
CA ASN A 226 -4.27 6.39 -7.76
C ASN A 226 -5.79 6.43 -7.56
N GLY A 227 -6.43 5.28 -7.34
CA GLY A 227 -7.89 5.14 -7.17
C GLY A 227 -8.66 5.11 -8.50
N GLN A 228 -7.95 5.00 -9.63
CA GLN A 228 -8.45 5.08 -10.99
C GLN A 228 -7.77 4.01 -11.85
N VAL A 229 -8.37 3.65 -12.98
CA VAL A 229 -7.78 2.72 -13.96
C VAL A 229 -7.52 3.48 -15.25
N GLU A 230 -6.25 3.61 -15.61
CA GLU A 230 -5.81 4.27 -16.84
C GLU A 230 -5.85 3.29 -18.04
N LEU A 231 -5.80 3.83 -19.26
CA LEU A 231 -5.93 3.03 -20.49
C LEU A 231 -4.77 2.03 -20.65
N ASP A 232 -3.57 2.42 -20.30
CA ASP A 232 -2.37 1.58 -20.32
C ASP A 232 -2.48 0.42 -19.32
N GLU A 233 -2.94 0.67 -18.09
CA GLU A 233 -3.19 -0.36 -17.07
C GLU A 233 -4.24 -1.37 -17.54
N TYR A 234 -5.30 -0.89 -18.18
CA TYR A 234 -6.32 -1.73 -18.78
C TYR A 234 -5.77 -2.61 -19.93
N LEU A 235 -4.95 -2.05 -20.82
CA LEU A 235 -4.32 -2.80 -21.91
C LEU A 235 -3.31 -3.85 -21.39
N GLN A 236 -2.56 -3.52 -20.35
CA GLN A 236 -1.65 -4.46 -19.69
C GLN A 236 -2.41 -5.65 -19.10
N MET A 237 -3.51 -5.40 -18.40
CA MET A 237 -4.37 -6.46 -17.87
C MET A 237 -4.90 -7.36 -18.99
N MET A 238 -5.41 -6.78 -20.08
CA MET A 238 -5.94 -7.56 -21.21
C MET A 238 -4.86 -8.39 -21.91
N SER A 239 -3.63 -7.86 -22.02
CA SER A 239 -2.48 -8.60 -22.51
C SER A 239 -2.09 -9.77 -21.58
N ALA A 240 -2.15 -9.56 -20.27
CA ALA A 240 -1.86 -10.59 -19.26
C ALA A 240 -2.87 -11.75 -19.27
N ILE A 241 -4.15 -11.44 -19.49
CA ILE A 241 -5.22 -12.45 -19.66
C ILE A 241 -4.98 -13.27 -20.93
N LYS A 242 -4.71 -12.60 -22.06
CA LYS A 242 -4.46 -13.27 -23.34
C LYS A 242 -3.23 -14.18 -23.32
N SER A 243 -2.16 -13.73 -22.65
CA SER A 243 -0.92 -14.49 -22.51
C SER A 243 -1.01 -15.60 -21.46
N GLY A 244 -2.13 -15.73 -20.74
CA GLY A 244 -2.35 -16.77 -19.73
C GLY A 244 -1.64 -16.52 -18.39
N HIS A 245 -1.06 -15.33 -18.19
CA HIS A 245 -0.46 -14.94 -16.90
C HIS A 245 -1.53 -14.62 -15.85
N VAL A 246 -2.71 -14.18 -16.29
CA VAL A 246 -3.88 -13.93 -15.45
C VAL A 246 -5.01 -14.85 -15.90
N ALA A 247 -5.48 -15.71 -15.01
CA ALA A 247 -6.53 -16.67 -15.35
C ALA A 247 -7.93 -16.02 -15.42
N TYR A 248 -8.18 -14.99 -14.61
CA TYR A 248 -9.49 -14.35 -14.50
C TYR A 248 -9.36 -12.93 -13.90
N SER A 249 -10.15 -11.98 -14.41
CA SER A 249 -10.33 -10.65 -13.81
C SER A 249 -11.81 -10.27 -13.85
N ARG A 250 -12.34 -9.78 -12.74
CA ARG A 250 -13.75 -9.36 -12.62
C ARG A 250 -14.02 -8.15 -13.52
N PHE A 251 -13.09 -7.21 -13.57
CA PHE A 251 -13.20 -6.02 -14.41
C PHE A 251 -13.15 -6.37 -15.89
N ALA A 252 -12.25 -7.27 -16.32
CA ALA A 252 -12.20 -7.69 -17.72
C ALA A 252 -13.54 -8.28 -18.18
N LYS A 253 -14.18 -9.07 -17.30
CA LYS A 253 -15.50 -9.63 -17.56
C LYS A 253 -16.58 -8.55 -17.65
N MET A 254 -16.56 -7.57 -16.75
CA MET A 254 -17.46 -6.41 -16.78
C MET A 254 -17.31 -5.60 -18.09
N ALA A 255 -16.08 -5.32 -18.52
CA ALA A 255 -15.78 -4.59 -19.75
C ALA A 255 -16.29 -5.30 -21.02
N GLU A 256 -16.21 -6.63 -21.06
CA GLU A 256 -16.79 -7.45 -22.13
C GLU A 256 -18.31 -7.31 -22.19
N MET A 257 -18.96 -7.42 -21.03
CA MET A 257 -20.41 -7.40 -20.92
C MET A 257 -20.99 -6.03 -21.29
N GLU A 258 -20.35 -4.92 -20.87
CA GLU A 258 -20.77 -3.57 -21.28
C GLU A 258 -20.66 -3.37 -22.80
N HIS A 259 -19.61 -3.90 -23.43
CA HIS A 259 -19.44 -3.79 -24.88
C HIS A 259 -20.52 -4.58 -25.64
N GLU A 260 -20.79 -5.83 -25.26
CA GLU A 260 -21.86 -6.63 -25.86
C GLU A 260 -23.23 -5.97 -25.73
N GLN A 261 -23.51 -5.38 -24.57
CA GLN A 261 -24.77 -4.67 -24.33
C GLN A 261 -24.87 -3.41 -25.20
N HIS A 262 -23.80 -2.62 -25.28
CA HIS A 262 -23.74 -1.45 -26.14
C HIS A 262 -23.96 -1.83 -27.62
N GLU A 263 -23.40 -2.94 -28.09
CA GLU A 263 -23.64 -3.43 -29.46
C GLU A 263 -25.09 -3.87 -29.69
N LYS A 264 -25.71 -4.56 -28.72
CA LYS A 264 -27.15 -4.90 -28.78
C LYS A 264 -28.03 -3.64 -28.83
N ASP A 265 -27.70 -2.62 -28.06
CA ASP A 265 -28.47 -1.38 -28.02
C ASP A 265 -28.31 -0.55 -29.31
N VAL A 266 -27.10 -0.54 -29.88
CA VAL A 266 -26.84 0.05 -31.21
C VAL A 266 -27.63 -0.70 -32.30
N LEU A 267 -27.68 -2.04 -32.24
CA LEU A 267 -28.41 -2.85 -33.21
C LEU A 267 -29.94 -2.64 -33.09
N LYS A 268 -30.48 -2.57 -31.87
CA LYS A 268 -31.89 -2.23 -31.62
C LYS A 268 -32.25 -0.84 -32.16
N LYS A 269 -31.38 0.16 -31.99
CA LYS A 269 -31.59 1.51 -32.55
C LYS A 269 -31.59 1.53 -34.08
N LYS A 270 -30.81 0.65 -34.73
CA LYS A 270 -30.79 0.52 -36.21
C LYS A 270 -32.03 -0.20 -36.75
N ILE A 271 -32.59 -1.14 -36.00
CA ILE A 271 -33.83 -1.85 -36.35
C ILE A 271 -35.03 -1.05 -35.82
N SER A 272 -35.32 0.09 -36.46
CA SER A 272 -36.54 0.86 -36.21
C SER A 272 -37.77 0.03 -36.60
N VAL A 273 -38.65 -0.27 -35.64
CA VAL A 273 -39.93 -0.96 -35.85
C VAL A 273 -40.96 0.04 -36.40
N GLU A 274 -40.81 0.41 -37.67
CA GLU A 274 -41.85 1.11 -38.44
C GLU A 274 -42.14 0.37 -39.74
N ARG A 275 -42.58 -0.89 -39.67
CA ARG A 275 -43.33 -1.56 -40.74
C ARG A 275 -44.32 -2.57 -40.15
N SER A 276 -45.36 -2.04 -39.50
CA SER A 276 -46.63 -2.76 -39.37
C SER A 276 -47.77 -1.80 -39.66
N GLY A 277 -47.78 -1.31 -40.90
CA GLY A 277 -48.99 -0.83 -41.57
C GLY A 277 -49.50 -1.94 -42.47
N GLY A 278 -50.02 -3.03 -41.88
CA GLY A 278 -50.85 -3.98 -42.59
C GLY A 278 -52.25 -3.40 -42.71
N GLY A 279 -52.56 -2.82 -43.87
CA GLY A 279 -53.89 -2.35 -44.23
C GLY A 279 -54.15 -2.74 -45.68
N LEU A 280 -55.02 -3.73 -45.87
CA LEU A 280 -55.71 -4.05 -47.10
C LEU A 280 -57.18 -4.24 -46.73
#